data_AF-A0A842UEF6-F1
#
_entry.id   AF-A0A842UEF6-F1
#
_cell.length_a   1.000
_cell.length_b   1.000
_cell.length_c   1.000
_cell.angle_alpha   90.00
_cell.angle_beta   90.00
_cell.angle_gamma   90.00
#
_symmetry.space_group_name_H-M   'P 1'
#
loop_
_entity.id
_entity.type
_entity.pdbx_description
1 polymer ?
#
loop_
_entity_poly.entity_id
_entity_poly.type
_entity_poly.pdbx_seq_one_letter_code
_entity_poly.pdbx_strand_id
1 'polypeptide(L)'
;MNPNRRTDKEQVRKDAKKIIDKFMQALEKVKTEEILKFGAERKECMRKPGDSKYRDTDFKERMLDNAPKKEDDQIVAKKKKW
;
A
#
# COMPACT_ATOMS: atom_id res chain seq x y z
N MET A 1 1.44 -30.69 7.86
CA MET A 1 1.23 -29.76 6.71
C MET A 1 -0.25 -29.73 6.40
N ASN A 2 -0.88 -28.55 6.33
CA ASN A 2 -2.32 -28.45 6.11
C ASN A 2 -2.65 -28.71 4.61
N PRO A 3 -3.37 -29.80 4.26
CA PRO A 3 -3.59 -30.22 2.87
C PRO A 3 -4.38 -29.21 2.02
N ASN A 4 -5.07 -28.25 2.64
CA ASN A 4 -5.87 -27.22 1.97
C ASN A 4 -5.09 -26.10 1.28
N ARG A 5 -3.76 -26.00 1.43
CA ARG A 5 -2.96 -24.89 0.87
C ARG A 5 -2.67 -25.00 -0.63
N ARG A 6 -2.86 -26.16 -1.26
CA ARG A 6 -2.54 -26.37 -2.68
C ARG A 6 -3.73 -26.03 -3.59
N THR A 7 -4.93 -26.42 -3.20
CA THR A 7 -6.21 -26.08 -3.87
C THR A 7 -6.45 -24.58 -3.93
N ASP A 8 -6.09 -23.86 -2.87
CA ASP A 8 -6.19 -22.40 -2.79
C ASP A 8 -5.29 -21.68 -3.81
N LYS A 9 -4.05 -22.16 -4.00
CA LYS A 9 -3.09 -21.50 -4.92
C LYS A 9 -3.50 -21.56 -6.39
N GLU A 10 -4.04 -22.70 -6.83
CA GLU A 10 -4.47 -22.84 -8.23
C GLU A 10 -5.71 -21.99 -8.50
N GLN A 11 -6.63 -21.94 -7.55
CA GLN A 11 -7.81 -21.09 -7.63
C GLN A 11 -7.43 -19.61 -7.67
N VAL A 12 -6.55 -19.17 -6.76
CA VAL A 12 -6.01 -17.80 -6.76
C VAL A 12 -5.32 -17.45 -8.08
N ARG A 13 -4.55 -18.38 -8.67
CA ARG A 13 -3.93 -18.15 -9.98
C ARG A 13 -4.97 -17.98 -11.10
N LYS A 14 -6.00 -18.81 -11.12
CA LYS A 14 -7.09 -18.72 -12.11
C LYS A 14 -7.85 -17.40 -11.97
N ASP A 15 -8.17 -17.01 -10.74
CA ASP A 15 -8.91 -15.78 -10.48
C ASP A 15 -8.08 -14.54 -10.79
N ALA A 16 -6.80 -14.53 -10.41
CA ALA A 16 -5.88 -13.45 -10.77
C ALA A 16 -5.74 -13.30 -12.29
N LYS A 17 -5.57 -14.41 -13.02
CA LYS A 17 -5.50 -14.39 -14.48
C LYS A 17 -6.79 -13.81 -15.08
N LYS A 18 -7.96 -14.25 -14.62
CA LYS A 18 -9.25 -13.75 -15.09
C LYS A 18 -9.41 -12.23 -14.86
N ILE A 19 -8.90 -11.70 -13.75
CA ILE A 19 -8.93 -10.27 -13.45
C ILE A 19 -8.02 -9.51 -14.43
N ILE A 20 -6.78 -9.98 -14.61
CA ILE A 20 -5.81 -9.36 -15.51
C ILE A 20 -6.35 -9.36 -16.96
N ASP A 21 -6.83 -10.49 -17.45
CA ASP A 21 -7.33 -10.61 -18.82
C ASP A 21 -8.50 -9.64 -19.07
N LYS A 22 -9.44 -9.55 -18.11
CA LYS A 22 -10.56 -8.58 -18.19
C LYS A 22 -10.09 -7.13 -18.17
N PHE A 23 -9.10 -6.82 -17.34
CA PHE A 23 -8.54 -5.47 -17.26
C PHE A 23 -7.86 -5.07 -18.57
N MET A 24 -7.06 -5.96 -19.15
CA MET A 24 -6.40 -5.72 -20.44
C MET A 24 -7.42 -5.51 -21.57
N GLN A 25 -8.45 -6.36 -21.65
CA GLN A 25 -9.54 -6.20 -22.62
C GLN A 25 -10.32 -4.89 -22.46
N ALA A 26 -10.44 -4.38 -21.24
CA ALA A 26 -11.07 -3.09 -20.99
C ALA A 26 -10.15 -1.94 -21.44
N LEU A 27 -8.85 -2.03 -21.16
CA LEU A 27 -7.86 -1.03 -21.58
C LEU A 27 -7.74 -0.91 -23.10
N GLU A 28 -7.83 -2.01 -23.84
CA GLU A 28 -7.82 -2.00 -25.31
C GLU A 28 -8.93 -1.13 -25.92
N LYS A 29 -10.03 -0.92 -25.19
CA LYS A 29 -11.18 -0.13 -25.65
C LYS A 29 -11.07 1.34 -25.29
N VAL A 30 -10.09 1.73 -24.46
CA VAL A 30 -9.91 3.12 -24.02
C VAL A 30 -9.12 3.88 -25.06
N LYS A 31 -9.66 5.01 -25.53
CA LYS A 31 -8.92 5.95 -26.39
C LYS A 31 -7.87 6.68 -25.56
N THR A 32 -6.60 6.50 -25.90
CA THR A 32 -5.44 6.98 -25.14
C THR A 32 -5.18 8.49 -25.28
N GLU A 33 -5.82 9.15 -26.25
CA GLU A 33 -5.68 10.58 -26.52
C GLU A 33 -6.17 11.47 -25.35
N GLU A 34 -7.11 10.99 -24.55
CA GLU A 34 -7.60 11.68 -23.34
C GLU A 34 -6.72 11.44 -22.10
N ILE A 35 -5.89 10.39 -22.11
CA ILE A 35 -5.05 9.97 -20.97
C ILE A 35 -3.90 10.95 -20.72
N LEU A 36 -3.42 11.65 -21.76
CA LEU A 36 -2.36 12.65 -21.64
C LEU A 36 -2.76 13.87 -20.78
N LYS A 37 -4.05 14.02 -20.46
CA LYS A 37 -4.57 15.06 -19.55
C LYS A 37 -4.76 14.56 -18.11
N PHE A 38 -4.50 13.28 -17.84
CA PHE A 38 -4.69 12.69 -16.52
C PHE A 38 -3.48 12.97 -15.63
N GLY A 39 -3.51 14.14 -14.99
CA GLY A 39 -2.50 14.59 -14.06
C GLY A 39 -2.46 16.11 -14.00
N ALA A 40 -2.33 16.67 -12.79
CA ALA A 40 -1.99 18.08 -12.64
C ALA A 40 -0.47 18.21 -12.63
N GLU A 41 0.10 18.92 -13.61
CA GLU A 41 1.51 19.28 -13.57
C GLU A 41 1.73 20.28 -12.43
N ARG A 42 2.48 19.86 -11.40
CA ARG A 42 2.78 20.70 -10.25
C ARG A 42 4.08 21.45 -10.52
N LYS A 43 4.02 22.79 -10.46
CA LYS A 43 5.20 23.66 -10.53
C LYS A 43 6.19 23.41 -9.37
N GLU A 44 5.65 23.07 -8.20
CA GLU A 44 6.44 22.74 -7.01
C GLU A 44 5.88 21.46 -6.37
N CYS A 45 6.77 20.53 -6.02
CA CYS A 45 6.41 19.29 -5.30
C CYS A 45 7.21 19.12 -4.01
N MET A 46 8.11 20.05 -3.71
CA MET A 46 8.99 19.98 -2.55
C MET A 46 8.35 20.69 -1.36
N ARG A 47 8.37 20.04 -0.20
CA ARG A 47 7.98 20.66 1.06
C ARG A 47 9.05 21.69 1.45
N LYS A 48 8.66 22.94 1.67
CA LYS A 48 9.56 23.95 2.24
C LYS A 48 9.95 23.53 3.66
N PRO A 49 11.24 23.58 4.03
CA PRO A 49 11.65 23.40 5.41
C PRO A 49 10.92 24.43 6.28
N GLY A 50 10.37 23.99 7.41
CA GLY A 50 9.75 24.87 8.38
C GLY A 50 10.35 24.59 9.76
N ASP A 51 10.38 25.61 10.61
CA ASP A 51 10.75 25.46 12.01
C ASP A 51 9.60 24.79 12.76
N SER A 52 9.56 23.46 12.75
CA SER A 52 8.55 22.69 13.47
C SER A 52 8.76 22.82 14.99
N LYS A 53 8.23 23.90 15.58
CA LYS A 53 8.26 24.16 17.04
C LYS A 53 7.15 23.43 17.80
N TYR A 54 6.08 23.02 17.11
CA TYR A 54 4.99 22.26 17.70
C TYR A 54 5.25 20.77 17.54
N ARG A 55 5.50 20.10 18.66
CA ARG A 55 5.45 18.64 18.78
C ARG A 55 4.10 18.31 19.38
N ASP A 56 3.34 17.48 18.68
CA ASP A 56 2.09 16.98 19.19
C ASP A 56 2.37 16.02 20.35
N THR A 57 1.89 16.35 21.55
CA THR A 57 2.23 15.63 22.77
C THR A 57 1.61 14.25 22.82
N ASP A 58 0.52 14.03 22.08
CA ASP A 58 -0.19 12.75 22.02
C ASP A 58 0.30 11.83 20.89
N PHE A 59 1.23 12.31 20.04
CA PHE A 59 1.59 11.65 18.78
C PHE A 59 2.05 10.22 18.99
N LYS A 60 2.85 10.01 20.03
CA LYS A 60 3.41 8.71 20.38
C LYS A 60 2.31 7.71 20.75
N GLU A 61 1.32 8.14 21.52
CA GLU A 61 0.20 7.31 21.94
C GLU A 61 -0.64 6.91 20.72
N ARG A 62 -1.03 7.87 19.87
CA ARG A 62 -1.78 7.59 18.63
C ARG A 62 -1.03 6.68 17.67
N MET A 63 0.29 6.82 17.58
CA MET A 63 1.11 5.99 16.71
C MET A 63 1.18 4.54 17.19
N LEU A 64 1.29 4.33 18.51
CA LEU A 64 1.40 3.00 19.10
C LEU A 64 0.05 2.31 19.33
N ASP A 65 -1.07 3.04 19.31
CA ASP A 65 -2.39 2.44 19.55
C ASP A 65 -2.76 1.37 18.51
N ASN A 66 -2.38 1.59 17.24
CA ASN A 66 -2.62 0.65 16.15
C ASN A 66 -1.58 -0.47 16.03
N ALA A 67 -0.58 -0.53 16.92
CA ALA A 67 0.49 -1.51 16.82
C ALA A 67 -0.02 -2.93 17.19
N PRO A 68 0.14 -3.95 16.32
CA PRO A 68 -0.32 -5.31 16.62
C PRO A 68 0.32 -5.94 17.86
N LYS A 69 1.55 -5.52 18.17
CA LYS A 69 2.25 -5.84 19.41
C LYS A 69 3.15 -4.67 19.79
N LYS A 70 3.01 -4.21 21.02
CA LYS A 70 3.86 -3.18 21.62
C LYS A 70 4.32 -3.63 23.01
N GLU A 71 5.49 -3.15 23.41
CA GLU A 71 6.05 -3.32 24.74
C GLU A 71 6.67 -1.98 25.13
N ASP A 72 6.22 -1.43 26.25
CA ASP A 72 6.44 -0.04 26.64
C ASP A 72 6.12 0.92 25.48
N ASP A 73 7.16 1.57 24.96
CA ASP A 73 7.11 2.59 23.93
C ASP A 73 7.62 2.09 22.58
N GLN A 74 7.63 0.77 22.37
CA GLN A 74 8.25 0.14 21.21
C GLN A 74 7.30 -0.82 20.50
N ILE A 75 7.38 -0.83 19.17
CA ILE A 75 6.69 -1.83 18.33
C ILE A 75 7.54 -3.11 18.33
N VAL A 76 6.94 -4.23 18.73
CA VAL A 76 7.63 -5.52 18.81
C VAL A 76 7.41 -6.33 17.54
N ALA A 77 8.49 -6.64 16.82
CA ALA A 77 8.47 -7.46 15.62
C ALA A 77 9.41 -8.67 15.74
N LYS A 78 9.10 -9.75 15.01
CA LYS A 78 10.00 -10.91 14.93
C LYS A 78 11.25 -10.52 14.13
N LYS A 79 12.43 -10.68 14.73
CA LYS A 79 13.71 -10.52 14.02
C LYS A 79 13.82 -11.59 12.94
N LYS A 80 13.75 -11.20 11.67
CA LYS A 80 14.06 -12.09 10.55
C LYS A 80 15.58 -12.17 10.41
N LYS A 81 16.15 -13.38 10.40
CA LYS A 81 17.52 -13.57 9.92
C LYS A 81 17.52 -13.30 8.42
N TRP A 82 18.31 -12.32 8.00
CA TRP A 82 18.62 -12.11 6.59
C TRP A 82 19.54 -13.22 6.11
#